data_AF-A0A2C9CWA4-F1
#
_entry.id   AF-A0A2C9CWA4-F1
#
_cell.length_a   1.000
_cell.length_b   1.000
_cell.length_c   1.000
_cell.angle_alpha   90.00
_cell.angle_beta   90.00
_cell.angle_gamma   90.00
#
_symmetry.space_group_name_H-M   'P 1'
#
loop_
_entity.id
_entity.type
_entity.pdbx_description
1 polymer ?
#
loop_
_entity_poly.entity_id
_entity_poly.type
_entity_poly.pdbx_seq_one_letter_code
_entity_poly.pdbx_strand_id
1 'polypeptide(L)'
;MVTPAPVAQGQLTVAGANLLVPLENSLFAFDEAMPTILADHVGLSTVVAQTRGEGAAMQDLCQSSDSRPDIVLLTRSPQMVEIRQCEARGVDISADLVALYGGGLHGAPDSAQVWVAFVPDQLVVNPAAERAVRVLRYDFAGLIEGTVYEPYFTARRN
;
A
#
# COMPACT_ATOMS: atom_id res chain seq x y z
N MET A 1 -28.52 -12.55 -21.67
CA MET A 1 -28.14 -12.17 -20.30
C MET A 1 -26.70 -12.59 -20.12
N VAL A 2 -25.78 -11.63 -20.01
CA VAL A 2 -24.37 -11.92 -19.74
C VAL A 2 -24.25 -11.96 -18.23
N THR A 3 -24.10 -13.16 -17.67
CA THR A 3 -23.74 -13.34 -16.25
C THR A 3 -22.37 -12.70 -16.06
N PRO A 4 -22.17 -11.75 -15.12
CA PRO A 4 -20.83 -11.26 -14.84
C PRO A 4 -19.99 -12.47 -14.40
N ALA A 5 -18.82 -12.63 -15.02
CA ALA A 5 -17.86 -13.66 -14.62
C ALA A 5 -17.59 -13.52 -13.11
N PRO A 6 -17.46 -14.63 -12.37
CA PRO A 6 -17.16 -14.57 -10.95
C PRO A 6 -15.90 -13.72 -10.78
N VAL A 7 -16.01 -12.64 -10.02
CA VAL A 7 -14.87 -11.79 -9.64
C VAL A 7 -13.87 -12.75 -9.02
N ALA A 8 -12.75 -13.00 -9.70
CA ALA A 8 -11.66 -13.75 -9.10
C ALA A 8 -11.39 -13.10 -7.76
N GLN A 9 -11.66 -13.83 -6.68
CA GLN A 9 -11.48 -13.38 -5.31
C GLN A 9 -9.97 -13.22 -5.11
N GLY A 10 -9.48 -12.04 -5.52
CA GLY A 10 -8.08 -11.73 -5.66
C GLY A 10 -7.49 -11.51 -4.29
N GLN A 11 -6.44 -12.26 -4.00
CA GLN A 11 -5.57 -11.97 -2.88
C GLN A 11 -4.70 -10.76 -3.26
N LEU A 12 -4.55 -9.84 -2.31
CA LEU A 12 -3.61 -8.72 -2.43
C LEU A 12 -2.57 -8.86 -1.31
N THR A 13 -1.30 -8.93 -1.67
CA THR A 13 -0.19 -8.95 -0.71
C THR A 13 0.39 -7.55 -0.60
N VAL A 14 0.29 -6.97 0.60
CA VAL A 14 0.79 -5.63 0.92
C VAL A 14 1.96 -5.80 1.89
N ALA A 15 3.14 -5.31 1.53
CA ALA A 15 4.25 -5.18 2.49
C ALA A 15 4.48 -3.70 2.81
N GLY A 16 5.01 -3.37 3.98
CA GLY A 16 5.30 -1.96 4.24
C GLY A 16 5.53 -1.55 5.67
N ALA A 17 5.74 -0.24 5.80
CA ALA A 17 6.15 0.43 7.03
C ALA A 17 5.15 0.27 8.18
N ASN A 18 5.71 0.31 9.39
CA ASN A 18 4.99 0.20 10.64
C ASN A 18 4.05 1.38 10.98
N LEU A 19 3.85 2.37 10.11
CA LEU A 19 2.84 3.40 10.36
C LEU A 19 1.54 3.11 9.57
N LEU A 20 1.62 2.25 8.56
CA LEU A 20 0.52 1.93 7.66
C LEU A 20 -0.01 0.52 7.90
N VAL A 21 0.81 -0.39 8.45
CA VAL A 21 0.43 -1.78 8.77
C VAL A 21 -0.01 -2.02 10.23
N PRO A 22 0.64 -1.47 11.27
CA PRO A 22 0.47 -1.92 12.64
C PRO A 22 -0.13 -0.88 13.60
N LEU A 23 -1.08 -0.06 13.14
CA LEU A 23 -1.95 0.62 14.12
C LEU A 23 -2.73 -0.38 15.00
N GLU A 24 -2.80 -1.66 14.63
CA GLU A 24 -3.30 -2.76 15.47
C GLU A 24 -2.39 -3.09 16.68
N ASN A 25 -1.09 -2.77 16.62
CA ASN A 25 -0.13 -2.99 17.71
C ASN A 25 0.22 -1.70 18.46
N SER A 26 -0.44 -0.59 18.12
CA SER A 26 -0.47 0.59 18.98
C SER A 26 -1.28 0.21 20.23
N LEU A 27 -0.92 0.76 21.39
CA LEU A 27 -1.70 0.60 22.64
C LEU A 27 -3.18 1.03 22.50
N PHE A 28 -3.51 1.65 21.37
CA PHE A 28 -4.84 1.91 20.84
C PHE A 28 -5.05 0.93 19.66
N ALA A 29 -5.53 -0.28 19.95
CA ALA A 29 -6.01 -1.17 18.90
C ALA A 29 -7.23 -0.49 18.28
N PHE A 30 -7.07 0.09 17.09
CA PHE A 30 -8.20 0.63 16.35
C PHE A 30 -8.90 -0.51 15.59
N ASP A 31 -10.22 -0.43 15.50
CA ASP A 31 -11.05 -1.51 14.95
C ASP A 31 -10.81 -1.75 13.44
N GLU A 32 -10.16 -0.82 12.73
CA GLU A 32 -9.93 -0.90 11.28
C GLU A 32 -8.49 -0.57 10.89
N ALA A 33 -7.74 -1.57 10.43
CA ALA A 33 -6.42 -1.38 9.84
C ALA A 33 -6.51 -0.97 8.36
N MET A 34 -5.55 -0.17 7.88
CA MET A 34 -5.48 0.26 6.46
C MET A 34 -5.63 -0.88 5.44
N PRO A 35 -5.01 -2.07 5.62
CA PRO A 35 -5.22 -3.20 4.72
C PRO A 35 -6.68 -3.69 4.68
N THR A 36 -7.40 -3.65 5.80
CA THR A 36 -8.81 -4.02 5.91
C THR A 36 -9.71 -3.00 5.21
N ILE A 37 -9.47 -1.70 5.48
CA ILE A 37 -10.17 -0.59 4.80
C ILE A 37 -9.98 -0.71 3.28
N LEU A 38 -8.75 -0.99 2.84
CA LEU A 38 -8.46 -1.24 1.43
C LEU A 38 -9.20 -2.46 0.90
N ALA A 39 -9.20 -3.59 1.62
CA ALA A 39 -9.89 -4.83 1.22
C ALA A 39 -11.37 -4.59 0.94
N ASP A 40 -12.05 -3.91 1.86
CA ASP A 40 -13.48 -3.62 1.77
C ASP A 40 -13.78 -2.68 0.60
N HIS A 41 -12.98 -1.61 0.45
CA HIS A 41 -13.19 -0.60 -0.58
C HIS A 41 -12.96 -1.12 -2.00
N VAL A 42 -12.02 -2.05 -2.18
CA VAL A 42 -11.76 -2.69 -3.50
C VAL A 42 -12.49 -4.01 -3.70
N GLY A 43 -13.36 -4.40 -2.77
CA GLY A 43 -14.19 -5.61 -2.85
C GLY A 43 -13.37 -6.89 -2.92
N LEU A 44 -12.30 -6.99 -2.12
CA LEU A 44 -11.42 -8.14 -2.07
C LEU A 44 -11.85 -9.14 -1.01
N SER A 45 -11.47 -10.40 -1.23
CA SER A 45 -11.74 -11.47 -0.27
C SER A 45 -10.61 -11.68 0.72
N THR A 46 -9.39 -11.25 0.38
CA THR A 46 -8.24 -11.38 1.27
C THR A 46 -7.17 -10.34 0.94
N VAL A 47 -6.75 -9.57 1.94
CA VAL A 47 -5.52 -8.77 1.90
C VAL A 47 -4.55 -9.37 2.91
N VAL A 48 -3.36 -9.76 2.45
CA VAL A 48 -2.28 -10.26 3.30
C VAL A 48 -1.31 -9.12 3.56
N ALA A 49 -1.33 -8.59 4.77
CA ALA A 49 -0.39 -7.57 5.20
C ALA A 49 0.89 -8.20 5.79
N GLN A 50 2.05 -7.74 5.34
CA GLN A 50 3.35 -8.16 5.82
C GLN A 50 4.06 -6.96 6.44
N THR A 51 4.14 -6.95 7.77
CA THR A 51 4.87 -5.93 8.52
C THR A 51 6.37 -6.10 8.29
N ARG A 52 6.96 -5.19 7.52
CA ARG A 52 8.38 -5.21 7.13
C ARG A 52 8.95 -3.80 7.27
N GLY A 53 10.22 -3.67 7.67
CA GLY A 53 10.90 -2.39 7.56
C GLY A 53 10.91 -1.94 6.09
N GLU A 54 10.81 -0.63 5.82
CA GLU A 54 10.69 -0.09 4.46
C GLU A 54 11.75 -0.62 3.49
N GLY A 55 13.01 -0.67 3.93
CA GLY A 55 14.09 -1.20 3.10
C GLY A 55 13.94 -2.70 2.81
N ALA A 56 13.44 -3.49 3.76
CA ALA A 56 13.17 -4.91 3.55
C ALA A 56 11.96 -5.10 2.62
N ALA A 57 10.89 -4.31 2.79
CA ALA A 57 9.72 -4.34 1.91
C ALA A 57 10.09 -3.99 0.46
N MET A 58 10.94 -2.97 0.26
CA MET A 58 11.47 -2.63 -1.05
C MET A 58 12.35 -3.72 -1.64
N GLN A 59 13.21 -4.35 -0.82
CA GLN A 59 14.00 -5.50 -1.26
C GLN A 59 13.11 -6.67 -1.68
N ASP A 60 12.05 -6.96 -0.93
CA ASP A 60 11.06 -7.98 -1.25
C ASP A 60 10.34 -7.65 -2.57
N LEU A 61 9.99 -6.37 -2.81
CA LEU A 61 9.45 -5.90 -4.10
C LEU A 61 10.40 -6.11 -5.28
N CYS A 62 11.71 -6.09 -5.05
CA CYS A 62 12.70 -6.36 -6.09
C CYS A 62 12.96 -7.87 -6.33
N GLN A 63 12.34 -8.80 -5.58
CA GLN A 63 12.56 -10.25 -5.75
C GLN A 63 11.76 -10.83 -6.94
N SER A 64 12.18 -12.01 -7.42
CA SER A 64 11.45 -12.79 -8.41
C SER A 64 10.13 -13.35 -7.84
N SER A 65 9.16 -13.62 -8.72
CA SER A 65 7.71 -13.54 -8.48
C SER A 65 7.11 -14.25 -7.27
N ASP A 66 7.65 -15.38 -6.82
CA ASP A 66 6.90 -16.29 -5.95
C ASP A 66 6.73 -15.79 -4.50
N SER A 67 7.54 -14.82 -4.07
CA SER A 67 7.49 -14.22 -2.73
C SER A 67 7.34 -12.71 -2.74
N ARG A 68 7.15 -12.10 -3.93
CA ARG A 68 7.09 -10.65 -4.06
C ARG A 68 5.72 -10.11 -3.61
N PRO A 69 5.65 -9.05 -2.78
CA PRO A 69 4.39 -8.37 -2.51
C PRO A 69 3.83 -7.70 -3.77
N ASP A 70 2.51 -7.62 -3.89
CA ASP A 70 1.84 -6.95 -5.01
C ASP A 70 2.07 -5.43 -4.95
N ILE A 71 1.99 -4.86 -3.74
CA ILE A 71 2.26 -3.45 -3.47
C ILE A 71 3.08 -3.29 -2.20
N VAL A 72 3.89 -2.23 -2.16
CA VAL A 72 4.61 -1.79 -0.98
C VAL A 72 4.11 -0.42 -0.54
N LEU A 73 3.75 -0.30 0.74
CA LEU A 73 3.39 0.97 1.36
C LEU A 73 4.58 1.53 2.16
N LEU A 74 4.99 2.76 1.85
CA LEU A 74 6.13 3.42 2.47
C LEU A 74 5.71 4.72 3.15
N THR A 75 6.49 5.12 4.14
CA THR A 75 6.33 6.40 4.86
C THR A 75 7.23 7.52 4.34
N ARG A 76 7.97 7.22 3.27
CA ARG A 76 8.89 8.11 2.55
C ARG A 76 8.97 7.69 1.09
N SER A 77 9.57 8.54 0.26
CA SER A 77 9.92 8.15 -1.10
C SER A 77 10.90 6.97 -1.10
N PRO A 78 10.88 6.10 -2.13
CA PRO A 78 11.96 5.15 -2.37
C PRO A 78 13.31 5.86 -2.44
N GLN A 79 14.33 5.27 -1.85
CA GLN A 79 15.69 5.77 -1.91
C GLN A 79 16.34 5.37 -3.24
N MET A 80 17.27 6.19 -3.72
CA MET A 80 18.03 5.90 -4.94
C MET A 80 18.75 4.54 -4.89
N VAL A 81 19.21 4.11 -3.72
CA VAL A 81 19.86 2.80 -3.54
C VAL A 81 18.86 1.65 -3.71
N GLU A 82 17.60 1.81 -3.30
CA GLU A 82 16.55 0.80 -3.43
C GLU A 82 16.12 0.67 -4.90
N ILE A 83 15.95 1.80 -5.59
CA ILE A 83 15.63 1.83 -7.03
C ILE A 83 16.72 1.10 -7.83
N ARG A 84 17.99 1.44 -7.60
CA ARG A 84 19.12 0.79 -8.30
C ARG A 84 19.23 -0.71 -8.01
N GLN A 85 18.85 -1.16 -6.81
CA GLN A 85 18.83 -2.58 -6.48
C GLN A 85 17.77 -3.35 -7.26
N CYS A 86 16.59 -2.75 -7.47
CA CYS A 86 15.55 -3.30 -8.34
C CYS A 86 16.01 -3.33 -9.81
N GLU A 87 16.56 -2.21 -10.31
CA GLU A 87 17.09 -2.12 -11.69
C GLU A 87 18.17 -3.18 -11.96
N ALA A 88 19.10 -3.40 -11.02
CA ALA A 88 20.14 -4.42 -11.14
C ALA A 88 19.60 -5.86 -11.22
N ARG A 89 18.35 -6.07 -10.80
CA ARG A 89 17.61 -7.34 -10.90
C ARG A 89 16.68 -7.39 -12.11
N GLY A 90 16.69 -6.36 -12.95
CA GLY A 90 15.80 -6.23 -14.11
C GLY A 90 14.34 -5.94 -13.74
N VAL A 91 14.08 -5.41 -12.55
CA VAL A 91 12.74 -5.03 -12.08
C VAL A 91 12.60 -3.52 -12.18
N ASP A 92 11.65 -3.06 -12.98
CA ASP A 92 11.26 -1.65 -13.04
C ASP A 92 10.13 -1.37 -12.06
N ILE A 93 10.34 -0.41 -11.15
CA ILE A 93 9.37 -0.05 -10.13
C ILE A 93 8.79 1.33 -10.39
N SER A 94 7.51 1.47 -10.09
CA SER A 94 6.83 2.75 -10.01
C SER A 94 6.50 3.06 -8.55
N ALA A 95 6.54 4.33 -8.19
CA ALA A 95 6.12 4.78 -6.87
C ALA A 95 5.46 6.15 -6.92
N ASP A 96 4.37 6.32 -6.19
CA ASP A 96 3.61 7.56 -6.13
C ASP A 96 3.37 8.01 -4.71
N LEU A 97 3.51 9.32 -4.51
CA LEU A 97 3.05 9.98 -3.30
C LEU A 97 1.52 10.02 -3.30
N VAL A 98 0.93 9.39 -2.29
CA VAL A 98 -0.52 9.23 -2.08
C VAL A 98 -1.04 10.27 -1.09
N ALA A 99 -0.35 10.47 0.02
CA ALA A 99 -0.77 11.41 1.06
C ALA A 99 0.42 11.99 1.83
N LEU A 100 0.19 13.15 2.43
CA LEU A 100 1.10 13.77 3.39
C LEU A 100 0.52 13.61 4.79
N TYR A 101 1.38 13.28 5.75
CA TYR A 101 0.98 13.24 7.15
C TYR A 101 0.81 14.67 7.69
N GLY A 102 -0.33 14.92 8.33
CA GLY A 102 -0.72 16.21 8.91
C GLY A 102 -0.30 16.39 10.37
N GLY A 103 0.35 15.40 10.99
CA GLY A 103 0.74 15.43 12.40
C GLY A 103 -0.33 14.85 13.34
N GLY A 104 0.01 14.66 14.63
CA GLY A 104 -0.95 14.32 15.69
C GLY A 104 -1.15 12.83 16.01
N LEU A 105 -0.65 11.92 15.19
CA LEU A 105 -0.54 10.49 15.47
C LEU A 105 0.74 10.18 16.25
N HIS A 106 0.60 9.61 17.44
CA HIS A 106 1.73 9.30 18.31
C HIS A 106 2.69 8.28 17.65
N GLY A 107 3.99 8.58 17.66
CA GLY A 107 5.03 7.70 17.12
C GLY A 107 5.30 7.87 15.62
N ALA A 108 4.52 8.68 14.90
CA ALA A 108 4.79 9.03 13.51
C ALA A 108 5.68 10.29 13.42
N PRO A 109 6.69 10.32 12.55
CA PRO A 109 7.45 11.55 12.31
C PRO A 109 6.57 12.56 11.56
N ASP A 110 6.65 13.85 11.91
CA ASP A 110 5.85 14.93 11.28
C ASP A 110 6.08 15.07 9.77
N SER A 111 7.20 14.57 9.26
CA SER A 111 7.52 14.52 7.82
C SER A 111 7.09 13.23 7.13
N ALA A 112 6.32 12.35 7.81
CA ALA A 112 5.84 11.12 7.22
C ALA A 112 4.99 11.40 5.97
N GLN A 113 5.08 10.48 5.02
CA GLN A 113 4.30 10.51 3.80
C GLN A 113 3.60 9.16 3.65
N VAL A 114 2.75 9.02 2.66
CA VAL A 114 2.25 7.72 2.23
C VAL A 114 2.63 7.58 0.78
N TRP A 115 3.45 6.59 0.48
CA TRP A 115 3.78 6.22 -0.88
C TRP A 115 3.31 4.80 -1.15
N VAL A 116 2.83 4.58 -2.36
CA VAL A 116 2.63 3.23 -2.90
C VAL A 116 3.73 2.96 -3.91
N ALA A 117 4.46 1.87 -3.74
CA ALA A 117 5.45 1.37 -4.68
C ALA A 117 5.01 0.00 -5.21
N PHE A 118 5.20 -0.25 -6.49
CA PHE A 118 4.76 -1.47 -7.16
C PHE A 118 5.54 -1.66 -8.47
N VAL A 119 5.46 -2.84 -9.09
CA VAL A 119 6.05 -3.07 -10.42
C VAL A 119 4.93 -3.11 -11.48
N PRO A 120 4.91 -2.17 -12.47
CA PRO A 120 3.77 -1.97 -13.36
C PRO A 120 3.32 -3.23 -14.13
N ASP A 121 4.27 -3.99 -14.66
CA ASP A 121 3.98 -5.19 -15.46
C ASP A 121 3.22 -6.27 -14.69
N GLN A 122 3.28 -6.21 -13.35
CA GLN A 122 2.70 -7.21 -12.46
C GLN A 122 1.27 -6.86 -12.04
N LEU A 123 0.92 -5.57 -12.08
CA LEU A 123 -0.47 -5.16 -11.89
C LEU A 123 -1.39 -5.76 -12.97
N VAL A 124 -0.87 -5.93 -14.19
CA VAL A 124 -1.60 -6.55 -15.30
C VAL A 124 -1.99 -8.00 -14.97
N VAL A 125 -1.20 -8.68 -14.16
CA VAL A 125 -1.41 -10.09 -13.76
C VAL A 125 -2.38 -10.19 -12.57
N ASN A 126 -2.44 -9.16 -11.72
CA ASN A 126 -3.32 -9.12 -10.54
C ASN A 126 -4.26 -7.89 -10.58
N PRO A 127 -5.49 -8.02 -11.12
CA PRO A 127 -6.46 -6.94 -11.16
C PRO A 127 -6.85 -6.37 -9.79
N ALA A 128 -6.68 -7.14 -8.70
CA ALA A 128 -6.87 -6.64 -7.34
C ALA A 128 -5.80 -5.60 -6.98
N ALA A 129 -4.55 -5.88 -7.32
CA ALA A 129 -3.43 -4.96 -7.12
C ALA A 129 -3.61 -3.69 -7.96
N GLU A 130 -4.03 -3.83 -9.23
CA GLU A 130 -4.30 -2.67 -10.08
C GLU A 130 -5.39 -1.76 -9.46
N ARG A 131 -6.50 -2.34 -9.00
CA ARG A 131 -7.57 -1.58 -8.34
C ARG A 131 -7.09 -0.92 -7.05
N ALA A 132 -6.32 -1.63 -6.23
CA ALA A 132 -5.74 -1.11 -5.00
C ALA A 132 -4.83 0.09 -5.27
N VAL A 133 -3.91 -0.02 -6.25
CA VAL A 133 -3.05 1.10 -6.66
C VAL A 133 -3.88 2.28 -7.16
N ARG A 134 -4.94 2.04 -7.94
CA ARG A 134 -5.83 3.11 -8.42
C ARG A 134 -6.54 3.82 -7.26
N VAL A 135 -7.15 3.08 -6.33
CA VAL A 135 -7.83 3.66 -5.17
C VAL A 135 -6.84 4.45 -4.30
N LEU A 136 -5.65 3.88 -4.02
CA LEU A 136 -4.60 4.58 -3.29
C LEU A 136 -4.13 5.85 -4.01
N ARG A 137 -4.02 5.86 -5.34
CA ARG A 137 -3.57 7.03 -6.09
C ARG A 137 -4.62 8.13 -6.19
N TYR A 138 -5.87 7.78 -6.45
CA TYR A 138 -6.88 8.73 -6.90
C TYR A 138 -7.99 9.00 -5.87
N ASP A 139 -8.28 8.02 -5.01
CA ASP A 139 -9.43 8.06 -4.10
C ASP A 139 -9.00 7.90 -2.63
N PHE A 140 -7.73 8.15 -2.29
CA PHE A 140 -7.22 7.95 -0.93
C PHE A 140 -7.98 8.74 0.13
N ALA A 141 -8.45 9.96 -0.19
CA ALA A 141 -9.28 10.73 0.73
C ALA A 141 -10.58 10.00 1.08
N GLY A 142 -11.26 9.44 0.07
CA GLY A 142 -12.49 8.65 0.28
C GLY A 142 -12.20 7.28 0.90
N LEU A 143 -11.00 6.73 0.70
CA LEU A 143 -10.56 5.49 1.36
C LEU A 143 -10.50 5.67 2.89
N ILE A 144 -9.98 6.81 3.36
CA ILE A 144 -9.79 7.05 4.79
C ILE A 144 -10.95 7.81 5.45
N GLU A 145 -11.96 8.25 4.70
CA GLU A 145 -13.10 9.01 5.22
C GLU A 145 -13.87 8.21 6.28
N GLY A 146 -14.13 8.82 7.43
CA GLY A 146 -14.79 8.18 8.57
C GLY A 146 -13.89 7.23 9.36
N THR A 147 -12.63 7.03 8.95
CA THR A 147 -11.67 6.15 9.62
C THR A 147 -10.79 6.94 10.59
N VAL A 148 -10.05 6.22 11.43
CA VAL A 148 -9.09 6.82 12.37
C VAL A 148 -7.93 7.54 11.69
N TYR A 149 -7.71 7.31 10.39
CA TYR A 149 -6.63 7.91 9.61
C TYR A 149 -7.01 9.29 9.04
N GLU A 150 -8.30 9.58 8.89
CA GLU A 150 -8.82 10.82 8.29
C GLU A 150 -8.19 12.10 8.86
N PRO A 151 -8.10 12.33 10.19
CA PRO A 151 -7.57 13.58 10.72
C PRO A 151 -6.05 13.72 10.55
N TYR A 152 -5.35 12.62 10.26
CA TYR A 152 -3.89 12.55 10.27
C TYR A 152 -3.26 12.59 8.88
N PHE A 153 -4.03 12.33 7.82
CA PHE A 153 -3.49 12.29 6.47
C PHE A 153 -4.25 13.22 5.53
N THR A 154 -3.50 14.02 4.80
CA THR A 154 -4.03 14.82 3.70
C THR A 154 -3.70 14.13 2.39
N ALA A 155 -4.72 13.61 1.70
CA ALA A 155 -4.55 13.02 0.38
C ALA A 155 -3.95 14.03 -0.60
N ARG A 156 -3.03 13.56 -1.44
CA ARG A 156 -2.51 14.34 -2.55
C ARG A 156 -3.65 14.56 -3.55
N ARG A 157 -3.97 15.82 -3.84
CA ARG A 157 -4.86 16.15 -4.95
C ARG A 157 -4.09 15.89 -6.25
N ASN A 158 -4.64 15.06 -7.12
CA ASN A 158 -4.13 14.90 -8.49
C ASN A 158 -4.50 16.09 -9.35
#